data_AF-F2J397-F1
#
_entry.id   AF-F2J397-F1
#
_cell.length_a   1.000
_cell.length_b   1.000
_cell.length_c   1.000
_cell.angle_alpha   90.00
_cell.angle_beta   90.00
_cell.angle_gamma   90.00
#
_symmetry.space_group_name_H-M   'P 1'
#
loop_
_entity.id
_entity.type
_entity.pdbx_description
1 polymer ?
#
loop_
_entity_poly.entity_id
_entity_poly.type
_entity_poly.pdbx_seq_one_letter_code
_entity_poly.pdbx_strand_id
1 'polypeptide(L)'
;MARSLLRSALLASALLAGPACAQGMPPEQIKQIVEMTRANWVSFRDWDGRLLIYFTHLEAWKCGIDVVFYGFDDGPLDRMWELEACDPAAPNAVTRDMPYLSLPAGSVRSIMVQLIYKDGTKSSPETFVYNPATAR
;
A
#
# COMPACT_ATOMS: atom_id res chain seq x y z
N MET A 1 -34.43 -33.23 -58.81
CA MET A 1 -33.06 -32.72 -58.62
C MET A 1 -33.14 -31.44 -57.82
N ALA A 2 -32.77 -31.51 -56.53
CA ALA A 2 -32.99 -30.45 -55.55
C ALA A 2 -31.95 -29.32 -55.68
N ARG A 3 -32.43 -28.07 -55.65
CA ARG A 3 -31.59 -26.86 -55.73
C ARG A 3 -30.90 -26.61 -54.39
N SER A 4 -29.58 -26.50 -54.46
CA SER A 4 -28.69 -26.05 -53.39
C SER A 4 -29.08 -24.65 -52.93
N LEU A 5 -29.20 -24.45 -51.63
CA LEU A 5 -29.27 -23.12 -51.00
C LEU A 5 -28.13 -23.02 -50.00
N LEU A 6 -27.04 -22.38 -50.43
CA LEU A 6 -26.00 -21.86 -49.55
C LEU A 6 -26.65 -20.88 -48.56
N ARG A 7 -26.60 -21.21 -47.27
CA ARG A 7 -26.92 -20.26 -46.19
C ARG A 7 -25.61 -19.76 -45.60
N SER A 8 -25.12 -18.63 -46.12
CA SER A 8 -24.05 -17.87 -45.48
C SER A 8 -24.60 -17.25 -44.20
N ALA A 9 -24.21 -17.79 -43.05
CA ALA A 9 -24.47 -17.17 -41.76
C ALA A 9 -23.30 -16.25 -41.41
N LEU A 10 -23.45 -14.95 -41.69
CA LEU A 10 -22.63 -13.91 -41.07
C LEU A 10 -23.11 -13.72 -39.64
N LEU A 11 -22.45 -14.34 -38.66
CA LEU A 11 -22.60 -13.92 -37.27
C LEU A 11 -21.73 -12.68 -37.03
N ALA A 12 -22.38 -11.55 -36.86
CA ALA A 12 -21.76 -10.31 -36.41
C ALA A 12 -21.34 -10.45 -34.93
N SER A 13 -20.03 -10.47 -34.68
CA SER A 13 -19.47 -10.38 -33.34
C SER A 13 -19.67 -8.96 -32.79
N ALA A 14 -20.69 -8.77 -31.97
CA ALA A 14 -20.86 -7.53 -31.21
C ALA A 14 -19.85 -7.51 -30.04
N LEU A 15 -18.76 -6.78 -30.22
CA LEU A 15 -17.87 -6.38 -29.13
C LEU A 15 -18.61 -5.32 -28.28
N LEU A 16 -19.31 -5.76 -27.24
CA LEU A 16 -19.78 -4.88 -26.18
C LEU A 16 -18.56 -4.45 -25.35
N ALA A 17 -17.89 -3.38 -25.79
CA ALA A 17 -16.97 -2.64 -24.93
C ALA A 17 -17.81 -1.94 -23.85
N GLY A 18 -18.04 -2.63 -22.72
CA GLY A 18 -18.60 -2.02 -21.53
C GLY A 18 -17.64 -0.96 -20.96
N PRO A 19 -18.12 0.01 -20.18
CA PRO A 19 -17.25 1.00 -19.56
C PRO A 19 -16.26 0.26 -18.67
N ALA A 20 -14.96 0.49 -18.92
CA ALA A 20 -13.90 0.08 -18.02
C ALA A 20 -14.02 0.94 -16.74
N CYS A 21 -14.92 0.55 -15.84
CA CYS A 21 -14.87 1.03 -14.46
C CYS A 21 -13.45 0.74 -13.98
N ALA A 22 -12.79 1.72 -13.36
CA ALA A 22 -11.47 1.57 -12.78
C ALA A 22 -11.45 0.33 -11.88
N GLN A 23 -10.96 -0.78 -12.42
CA GLN A 23 -10.73 -1.96 -11.60
C GLN A 23 -9.48 -1.60 -10.81
N GLY A 24 -9.68 -1.19 -9.56
CA GLY A 24 -8.58 -0.93 -8.64
C GLY A 24 -7.58 -2.10 -8.68
N MET A 25 -6.31 -1.78 -8.50
CA MET A 25 -5.25 -2.79 -8.58
C MET A 25 -5.54 -3.96 -7.62
N PRO A 26 -5.42 -5.22 -8.06
CA PRO A 26 -5.66 -6.37 -7.19
C PRO A 26 -4.71 -6.39 -5.97
N PRO A 27 -5.17 -6.86 -4.79
CA PRO A 27 -4.35 -6.86 -3.57
C PRO A 27 -3.01 -7.60 -3.70
N GLU A 28 -2.97 -8.68 -4.49
CA GLU A 28 -1.76 -9.45 -4.77
C GLU A 28 -0.72 -8.65 -5.58
N GLN A 29 -1.19 -7.82 -6.51
CA GLN A 29 -0.31 -6.94 -7.27
C GLN A 29 0.19 -5.77 -6.40
N ILE A 30 -0.67 -5.24 -5.53
CA ILE A 30 -0.26 -4.24 -4.53
C ILE A 30 0.81 -4.81 -3.60
N LYS A 31 0.61 -6.02 -3.07
CA LYS A 31 1.59 -6.72 -2.23
C LYS A 31 2.95 -6.80 -2.91
N GLN A 32 3.01 -7.19 -4.19
CA GLN A 32 4.26 -7.26 -4.94
C GLN A 32 4.98 -5.90 -4.99
N ILE A 33 4.25 -4.82 -5.27
CA ILE A 33 4.80 -3.46 -5.32
C ILE A 33 5.30 -3.02 -3.95
N VAL A 34 4.51 -3.26 -2.90
CA VAL A 34 4.86 -2.94 -1.51
C VAL A 34 6.14 -3.68 -1.11
N GLU A 35 6.27 -4.96 -1.44
CA GLU A 35 7.48 -5.76 -1.17
C GLU A 35 8.71 -5.28 -1.97
N MET A 36 8.52 -4.82 -3.21
CA MET A 36 9.60 -4.24 -4.01
C MET A 36 10.03 -2.85 -3.52
N THR A 37 9.17 -2.16 -2.77
CA THR A 37 9.39 -0.81 -2.24
C THR A 37 9.59 -0.78 -0.74
N ARG A 38 10.01 -1.91 -0.14
CA ARG A 38 10.32 -2.07 1.29
C ARG A 38 11.09 -0.90 1.88
N ALA A 39 12.16 -0.46 1.21
CA ALA A 39 13.00 0.66 1.66
C ALA A 39 12.27 2.01 1.81
N ASN A 40 11.05 2.16 1.29
CA ASN A 40 10.27 3.40 1.30
C ASN A 40 9.03 3.33 2.20
N TRP A 41 8.81 2.24 2.95
CA TRP A 41 7.59 2.10 3.78
C TRP A 41 7.45 3.22 4.81
N VAL A 42 8.58 3.66 5.36
CA VAL A 42 8.65 4.73 6.34
C VAL A 42 9.69 5.76 5.93
N SER A 43 9.42 7.03 6.23
CA SER A 43 10.39 8.12 6.12
C SER A 43 10.41 8.98 7.39
N PHE A 44 11.55 9.63 7.63
CA PHE A 44 11.77 10.46 8.81
C PHE A 44 11.87 11.93 8.44
N ARG A 45 11.38 12.80 9.34
CA ARG A 45 11.51 14.25 9.24
C ARG A 45 11.69 14.88 10.60
N ASP A 46 12.64 15.79 10.71
CA ASP A 46 12.76 16.65 11.87
C ASP A 46 11.95 17.92 11.65
N TRP A 47 11.05 18.22 12.60
CA TRP A 47 10.19 19.39 12.53
C TRP A 47 9.83 19.89 13.91
N ASP A 48 10.15 21.16 14.19
CA ASP A 48 9.75 21.87 15.42
C ASP A 48 10.11 21.12 16.72
N GLY A 49 11.34 20.61 16.81
CA GLY A 49 11.80 19.83 17.98
C GLY A 49 11.18 18.44 18.10
N ARG A 50 10.52 17.95 17.05
CA ARG A 50 9.90 16.63 16.96
C ARG A 50 10.50 15.80 15.85
N LEU A 51 10.55 14.49 16.05
CA LEU A 51 10.79 13.50 15.02
C LEU A 51 9.44 13.01 14.49
N LEU A 52 9.17 13.27 13.22
CA LEU A 52 8.01 12.73 12.50
C LEU A 52 8.42 11.46 11.76
N ILE A 53 7.62 10.41 11.90
CA ILE A 53 7.82 9.12 11.24
C ILE A 53 6.62 8.86 10.34
N TYR A 54 6.77 9.08 9.05
CA TYR A 54 5.69 9.01 8.06
C TYR A 54 5.38 7.59 7.64
N PHE A 55 4.09 7.28 7.57
CA PHE A 55 3.52 6.05 7.01
C PHE A 55 2.81 6.32 5.68
N THR A 56 3.01 7.50 5.08
CA THR A 56 2.31 7.95 3.87
C THR A 56 2.41 6.97 2.70
N HIS A 57 3.57 6.32 2.53
CA HIS A 57 3.73 5.27 1.51
C HIS A 57 2.79 4.10 1.76
N LEU A 58 2.75 3.57 2.99
CA LEU A 58 1.86 2.47 3.35
C LEU A 58 0.38 2.87 3.27
N GLU A 59 0.03 4.10 3.67
CA GLU A 59 -1.32 4.64 3.49
C GLU A 59 -1.73 4.71 2.03
N ALA A 60 -0.81 5.03 1.12
CA ALA A 60 -1.08 5.04 -0.31
C ALA A 60 -1.25 3.61 -0.88
N TRP A 61 -0.88 2.56 -0.16
CA TRP A 61 -1.03 1.16 -0.60
C TRP A 61 -1.98 0.34 0.29
N LYS A 62 -2.80 1.01 1.10
CA LYS A 62 -3.69 0.42 2.11
C LYS A 62 -4.62 -0.66 1.57
N CYS A 63 -5.01 -0.60 0.30
CA CYS A 63 -5.88 -1.61 -0.30
C CYS A 63 -5.27 -3.02 -0.39
N GLY A 64 -3.94 -3.15 -0.33
CA GLY A 64 -3.26 -4.45 -0.28
C GLY A 64 -2.78 -4.88 1.11
N ILE A 65 -2.91 -4.01 2.12
CA ILE A 65 -2.36 -4.21 3.46
C ILE A 65 -3.51 -4.36 4.44
N ASP A 66 -3.41 -5.35 5.32
CA ASP A 66 -4.40 -5.59 6.37
C ASP A 66 -3.99 -4.94 7.69
N VAL A 67 -2.75 -5.17 8.12
CA VAL A 67 -2.23 -4.62 9.38
C VAL A 67 -0.79 -4.13 9.20
N VAL A 68 -0.47 -3.00 9.82
CA VAL A 68 0.90 -2.51 9.95
C VAL A 68 1.29 -2.60 11.42
N PHE A 69 2.18 -3.54 11.75
CA PHE A 69 2.77 -3.58 13.07
C PHE A 69 4.13 -2.86 13.08
N TYR A 70 4.47 -2.24 14.20
CA TYR A 70 5.77 -1.61 14.39
C TYR A 70 6.29 -1.72 15.83
N GLY A 71 7.60 -1.54 15.98
CA GLY A 71 8.33 -1.43 17.24
C GLY A 71 9.46 -0.40 17.13
N PHE A 72 9.95 0.11 18.26
CA PHE A 72 11.04 1.08 18.28
C PHE A 72 12.32 0.47 18.85
N ASP A 73 13.46 0.88 18.30
CA ASP A 73 14.79 0.42 18.69
C ASP A 73 14.83 -1.13 18.78
N ASP A 74 15.28 -1.68 19.91
CA ASP A 74 15.33 -3.12 20.19
C ASP A 74 14.05 -3.65 20.87
N GLY A 75 12.98 -2.84 20.86
CA GLY A 75 11.70 -3.17 21.46
C GLY A 75 10.87 -4.18 20.65
N PRO A 76 9.80 -4.72 21.24
CA PRO A 76 8.91 -5.66 20.58
C PRO A 76 8.13 -5.03 19.41
N LEU A 77 7.74 -5.88 18.47
CA LEU A 77 6.89 -5.54 17.32
C LEU A 77 5.40 -5.67 17.71
N ASP A 78 4.96 -4.84 18.67
CA ASP A 78 3.68 -4.98 19.37
C ASP A 78 2.72 -3.79 19.21
N ARG A 79 3.13 -2.74 18.49
CA ARG A 79 2.31 -1.56 18.23
C ARG A 79 1.67 -1.69 16.86
N MET A 80 0.46 -1.15 16.72
CA MET A 80 -0.29 -1.18 15.46
C MET A 80 -0.48 0.23 14.93
N TRP A 81 -0.18 0.42 13.64
CA TRP A 81 -0.64 1.58 12.88
C TRP A 81 -1.94 1.21 12.17
N GLU A 82 -3.02 1.89 12.53
CA GLU A 82 -4.33 1.70 11.91
C GLU A 82 -4.36 2.44 10.58
N LEU A 83 -4.32 1.72 9.45
CA LEU A 83 -4.46 2.30 8.12
C LEU A 83 -5.86 2.89 7.91
N GLU A 84 -5.96 3.89 7.02
CA GLU A 84 -7.28 4.32 6.55
C GLU A 84 -8.02 3.18 5.84
N ALA A 85 -9.36 3.26 5.82
CA ALA A 85 -10.16 2.34 5.02
C ALA A 85 -9.79 2.47 3.54
N CYS A 86 -9.69 1.34 2.85
CA CYS A 86 -9.46 1.31 1.40
C CYS A 86 -10.74 1.77 0.66
N ASP A 87 -10.59 2.79 -0.19
CA ASP A 87 -11.55 3.13 -1.24
C ASP A 87 -11.02 2.62 -2.60
N PRO A 88 -11.60 1.58 -3.20
CA PRO A 88 -11.18 1.07 -4.50
C PRO A 88 -11.29 2.08 -5.65
N ALA A 89 -12.11 3.14 -5.51
CA ALA A 89 -12.22 4.21 -6.50
C ALA A 89 -11.06 5.22 -6.43
N ALA A 90 -10.40 5.31 -5.27
CA ALA A 90 -9.25 6.16 -5.02
C ALA A 90 -8.18 5.43 -4.16
N PRO A 91 -7.64 4.29 -4.65
CA PRO A 91 -6.92 3.32 -3.82
C PRO A 91 -5.61 3.84 -3.23
N ASN A 92 -5.04 4.89 -3.83
CA ASN A 92 -3.81 5.53 -3.39
C ASN A 92 -4.02 6.91 -2.75
N ALA A 93 -5.26 7.37 -2.59
CA ALA A 93 -5.52 8.63 -1.91
C ALA A 93 -5.20 8.48 -0.41
N VAL A 94 -4.41 9.41 0.14
CA VAL A 94 -4.14 9.52 1.58
C VAL A 94 -4.90 10.74 2.09
N THR A 95 -5.93 10.52 2.90
CA THR A 95 -6.84 11.58 3.34
C THR A 95 -6.66 11.96 4.81
N ARG A 96 -5.91 11.16 5.56
CA ARG A 96 -5.56 11.40 6.96
C ARG A 96 -4.66 12.63 7.05
N ASP A 97 -5.05 13.57 7.91
CA ASP A 97 -4.30 14.82 8.15
C ASP A 97 -2.87 14.58 8.67
N MET A 98 -2.70 13.58 9.55
CA MET A 98 -1.43 13.25 10.18
C MET A 98 -1.02 11.80 9.85
N PRO A 99 -0.50 11.53 8.64
CA PRO A 99 -0.06 10.19 8.24
C PRO A 99 1.34 9.87 8.82
N TYR A 100 1.58 10.25 10.07
CA TYR A 100 2.86 10.10 10.76
C TYR A 100 2.69 9.95 12.27
N LEU A 101 3.65 9.29 12.91
CA LEU A 101 3.87 9.39 14.34
C LEU A 101 4.66 10.67 14.64
N SER A 102 4.41 11.29 15.79
CA SER A 102 5.10 12.50 16.19
C SER A 102 5.71 12.33 17.58
N LEU A 103 7.03 12.17 17.64
CA LEU A 103 7.78 11.88 18.86
C LEU A 103 8.69 13.06 19.22
N PRO A 104 9.12 13.20 20.49
CA PRO A 104 10.18 14.14 20.84
C PRO A 104 11.45 13.85 20.03
N ALA A 105 12.14 14.89 19.55
CA ALA A 105 13.41 14.69 18.84
C ALA A 105 14.42 13.89 19.69
N GLY A 106 15.13 12.96 19.05
CA GLY A 106 16.12 12.10 19.72
C GLY A 106 15.54 10.99 20.61
N SER A 107 14.21 10.79 20.66
CA SER A 107 13.61 9.76 21.53
C SER A 107 13.74 8.33 21.00
N VAL A 108 13.97 8.15 19.69
CA VAL A 108 14.10 6.84 19.03
C VAL A 108 15.21 6.90 17.98
N ARG A 109 15.88 5.77 17.74
CA ARG A 109 16.96 5.64 16.75
C ARG A 109 16.53 4.81 15.55
N SER A 110 15.58 3.90 15.72
CA SER A 110 15.02 3.13 14.62
C SER A 110 13.56 2.75 14.86
N ILE A 111 12.89 2.38 13.77
CA ILE A 111 11.59 1.74 13.78
C ILE A 111 11.68 0.44 12.98
N MET A 112 11.18 -0.65 13.54
CA MET A 112 10.99 -1.91 12.84
C MET A 112 9.51 -2.02 12.44
N VAL A 113 9.24 -2.40 11.19
CA VAL A 113 7.88 -2.50 10.64
C VAL A 113 7.66 -3.89 10.05
N GLN A 114 6.49 -4.48 10.28
CA GLN A 114 6.05 -5.71 9.63
C GLN A 114 4.60 -5.57 9.17
N LEU A 115 4.32 -6.05 7.96
CA LEU A 115 3.01 -5.99 7.35
C LEU A 115 2.30 -7.34 7.45
N ILE A 116 0.99 -7.32 7.63
CA ILE A 116 0.08 -8.40 7.27
C ILE A 116 -0.67 -7.96 6.01
N TYR A 117 -0.68 -8.78 4.98
CA TYR A 117 -1.38 -8.50 3.72
C TYR A 117 -2.81 -9.03 3.73
N LYS A 118 -3.64 -8.58 2.78
CA LYS A 118 -5.04 -9.03 2.65
C LYS A 118 -5.21 -10.55 2.44
N ASP A 119 -4.17 -11.24 1.99
CA ASP A 119 -4.13 -12.71 1.87
C ASP A 119 -3.75 -13.43 3.18
N GLY A 120 -3.54 -12.69 4.28
CA GLY A 120 -3.16 -13.20 5.59
C GLY A 120 -1.66 -13.50 5.75
N THR A 121 -0.87 -13.35 4.69
CA THR A 121 0.59 -13.55 4.78
C THR A 121 1.27 -12.37 5.46
N LYS A 122 2.45 -12.63 6.04
CA LYS A 122 3.28 -11.62 6.70
C LYS A 122 4.51 -11.29 5.88
N SER A 123 4.90 -10.03 5.86
CA SER A 123 6.22 -9.63 5.36
C SER A 123 7.32 -10.07 6.33
N SER A 124 8.56 -10.10 5.85
CA SER A 124 9.70 -9.99 6.77
C SER A 124 9.66 -8.63 7.49
N PRO A 125 10.12 -8.55 8.75
CA PRO A 125 10.33 -7.26 9.41
C PRO A 125 11.39 -6.44 8.67
N GLU A 126 11.16 -5.14 8.53
CA GLU A 126 12.07 -4.18 7.92
C GLU A 126 12.43 -3.10 8.95
N THR A 127 13.72 -2.81 9.10
CA THR A 127 14.22 -1.84 10.09
C THR A 127 14.69 -0.56 9.39
N PHE A 128 14.10 0.56 9.77
CA PHE A 128 14.45 1.88 9.29
C PHE A 128 15.22 2.60 10.38
N VAL A 129 16.48 2.93 10.10
CA VAL A 129 17.34 3.68 11.01
C VAL A 129 17.17 5.16 10.73
N TYR A 130 16.85 5.93 11.77
CA TYR A 130 16.80 7.38 11.68
C TYR A 130 18.23 7.92 11.49
N ASN A 131 18.41 8.74 10.46
CA ASN A 131 19.65 9.47 10.21
C ASN A 131 19.38 10.98 10.23
N PRO A 132 19.85 11.70 11.26
CA PRO A 132 19.62 13.14 11.39
C PRO A 132 20.25 13.97 10.25
N ALA A 133 21.28 13.43 9.57
CA ALA A 133 21.92 14.14 8.46
C ALA A 133 21.08 14.14 7.17
N THR A 134 20.09 13.24 7.07
CA THR A 134 19.27 13.07 5.85
C THR A 134 17.78 13.23 6.10
N ALA A 135 17.34 13.32 7.35
CA ALA A 135 15.96 13.65 7.69
C ALA A 135 15.68 15.11 7.29
N ARG A 136 14.66 15.33 6.46
CA ARG A 136 14.25 16.64 5.95
C ARG A 136 12.78 16.88 6.23
#